data_AF-A0A3M5TB62-F1
#
_entry.id   AF-A0A3M5TB62-F1
#
_cell.length_a   1.000
_cell.length_b   1.000
_cell.length_c   1.000
_cell.angle_alpha   90.00
_cell.angle_beta   90.00
_cell.angle_gamma   90.00
#
_symmetry.space_group_name_H-M   'P 1'
#
loop_
_entity.id
_entity.type
_entity.pdbx_description
1 polymer ?
#
loop_
_entity_poly.entity_id
_entity_poly.type
_entity_poly.pdbx_seq_one_letter_code
_entity_poly.pdbx_strand_id
1 'polypeptide(L)'
;MRDNKPRTSHRPRFKSYLWITTISLAIWIGFVLIVYFKAQENNMELRDISSVTRWGIAAIFGAVLLTYSGHWWGKAVAHEKAELVAYKSKVAEQVSEQQATQKRNYSLEIRGVGIAVNDWHQSSIWREIAKKNSNFASIYSSSPKDYDSGLSSREITRDINMRVAFQHSAGESVAYWPIPTFALGPPNPYEKPYRAAGLINSGRNKATLGVAQFLWQDDESTSQAQAMIERLYHFFDGNPQVPQALIASRDGDVTRDVYRKRGTPGLQNAQVVPTIFESMTGLLVTRSDRVDRYIRPYAVNEAEDNQDKNTDLGKLWAFYWDRDNAFIDWYENAEKAKGVKDPLAPGTMSTAYWQSQLPTLWKTISNR
;
A
#
# COMPACT_ATOMS: atom_id res chain seq x y z
N MET A 1 9.84 -10.79 -11.67
CA MET A 1 10.34 -11.72 -12.71
C MET A 1 10.83 -10.88 -13.89
N ARG A 2 12.11 -10.99 -14.26
CA ARG A 2 12.63 -10.36 -15.48
C ARG A 2 12.23 -11.23 -16.65
N ASP A 3 11.33 -10.75 -17.49
CA ASP A 3 11.00 -11.38 -18.77
C ASP A 3 12.22 -11.30 -19.70
N ASN A 4 13.03 -12.35 -19.70
CA ASN A 4 14.05 -12.58 -20.72
C ASN A 4 13.36 -13.02 -22.02
N LYS A 5 12.71 -12.08 -22.71
CA LYS A 5 12.36 -12.27 -24.13
C LYS A 5 13.63 -12.09 -24.97
N PRO A 6 13.94 -13.02 -25.90
CA PRO A 6 15.08 -12.86 -26.78
C PRO A 6 14.91 -11.58 -27.61
N ARG A 7 15.91 -10.69 -27.59
CA ARG A 7 15.94 -9.48 -28.43
C ARG A 7 15.88 -9.91 -29.90
N THR A 8 14.70 -9.83 -30.50
CA THR A 8 14.52 -10.02 -31.94
C THR A 8 15.22 -8.87 -32.64
N SER A 9 16.32 -9.16 -33.35
CA SER A 9 17.05 -8.14 -34.10
C SER A 9 16.15 -7.50 -35.16
N HIS A 10 15.93 -6.18 -35.07
CA HIS A 10 15.13 -5.41 -36.04
C HIS A 10 15.85 -5.19 -37.38
N ARG A 11 17.10 -5.68 -37.52
CA ARG A 11 17.89 -5.53 -38.73
C ARG A 11 17.35 -6.44 -39.85
N PRO A 12 17.19 -5.93 -41.10
CA PRO A 12 16.89 -6.76 -42.25
C PRO A 12 17.91 -7.89 -42.41
N ARG A 13 17.49 -9.03 -42.98
CA ARG A 13 18.39 -10.17 -43.22
C ARG A 13 19.48 -9.79 -44.22
N PHE A 14 20.71 -9.63 -43.74
CA PHE A 14 21.86 -9.20 -44.53
C PHE A 14 22.16 -10.09 -45.75
N LYS A 15 21.88 -11.41 -45.66
CA LYS A 15 22.13 -12.38 -46.74
C LYS A 15 21.48 -12.01 -48.08
N SER A 16 20.25 -11.50 -48.07
CA SER A 16 19.54 -11.15 -49.30
C SER A 16 20.17 -9.96 -50.02
N TYR A 17 20.63 -8.96 -49.25
CA TYR A 17 21.34 -7.81 -49.78
C TYR A 17 22.72 -8.19 -50.32
N LEU A 18 23.40 -9.12 -49.67
CA LEU A 18 24.68 -9.64 -50.15
C LEU A 18 24.54 -10.31 -51.53
N TRP A 19 23.51 -11.14 -51.72
CA TRP A 19 23.22 -11.76 -53.03
C TRP A 19 22.92 -10.74 -54.12
N ILE A 20 22.10 -9.72 -53.82
CA ILE A 20 21.78 -8.65 -54.78
C ILE A 20 23.05 -7.90 -55.18
N THR A 21 23.93 -7.58 -54.22
CA THR A 21 25.21 -6.92 -54.49
C THR A 21 26.12 -7.81 -55.35
N THR A 22 26.27 -9.09 -55.01
CA THR A 22 27.12 -10.03 -55.76
C THR A 22 26.66 -10.18 -57.21
N ILE A 23 25.35 -10.35 -57.43
CA ILE A 23 24.78 -10.47 -58.79
C ILE A 23 24.98 -9.17 -59.58
N SER A 24 24.69 -8.02 -58.96
CA SER A 24 24.83 -6.71 -59.62
C SER A 24 26.28 -6.41 -59.99
N LEU A 25 27.24 -6.75 -59.10
CA LEU A 25 28.67 -6.60 -59.39
C LEU A 25 29.13 -7.55 -60.50
N ALA A 26 28.68 -8.81 -60.50
CA ALA A 26 29.01 -9.76 -61.56
C ALA A 26 28.50 -9.30 -62.93
N ILE A 27 27.27 -8.78 -63.00
CA ILE A 27 26.69 -8.21 -64.21
C ILE A 27 27.47 -6.97 -64.66
N TRP A 28 27.80 -6.06 -63.73
CA TRP A 28 28.54 -4.84 -64.05
C TRP A 28 29.96 -5.12 -64.56
N ILE A 29 30.68 -6.02 -63.89
CA ILE A 29 32.04 -6.41 -64.30
C ILE A 29 31.99 -7.16 -65.65
N GLY A 30 31.01 -8.06 -65.83
CA GLY A 30 30.80 -8.75 -67.12
C GLY A 30 30.53 -7.77 -68.26
N PHE A 31 29.71 -6.73 -68.02
CA PHE A 31 29.48 -5.66 -68.99
C PHE A 31 30.75 -4.88 -69.31
N VAL A 32 31.52 -4.45 -68.30
CA VAL A 32 32.79 -3.73 -68.50
C VAL A 32 33.79 -4.59 -69.29
N LEU A 33 33.86 -5.90 -69.03
CA LEU A 33 34.72 -6.83 -69.77
C LEU A 33 34.28 -6.96 -71.24
N ILE A 34 32.98 -7.08 -71.51
CA ILE A 34 32.47 -7.13 -72.89
C ILE A 34 32.82 -5.84 -73.65
N VAL A 35 32.63 -4.68 -73.02
CA VAL A 35 32.99 -3.37 -73.60
C VAL A 35 34.49 -3.30 -73.87
N TYR A 36 35.32 -3.80 -72.94
CA TYR A 36 36.77 -3.84 -73.09
C TYR A 36 37.22 -4.71 -74.27
N PHE A 37 36.70 -5.95 -74.38
CA PHE A 37 37.04 -6.85 -75.48
C PHE A 37 36.56 -6.32 -76.83
N LYS A 38 35.35 -5.77 -76.90
CA LYS A 38 34.80 -5.13 -78.11
C LYS A 38 35.65 -3.94 -78.56
N ALA A 39 36.15 -3.13 -77.63
CA ALA A 39 37.00 -2.00 -77.98
C ALA A 39 38.37 -2.43 -78.49
N GLN A 40 38.95 -3.50 -77.93
CA GLN A 40 40.19 -4.09 -78.47
C GLN A 40 39.98 -4.66 -79.88
N GLU A 41 38.89 -5.38 -80.13
CA GLU A 41 38.57 -5.97 -81.43
C GLU A 41 38.42 -4.90 -82.53
N ASN A 42 37.85 -3.74 -82.17
CA ASN A 42 37.61 -2.63 -83.10
C ASN A 42 38.71 -1.55 -83.07
N ASN A 43 39.84 -1.80 -82.41
CA ASN A 43 40.98 -0.89 -82.28
C ASN A 43 40.61 0.52 -81.75
N MET A 44 39.64 0.59 -80.83
CA MET A 44 39.13 1.83 -80.26
C MET A 44 39.88 2.21 -78.97
N GLU A 45 40.17 3.50 -78.78
CA GLU A 45 40.79 4.00 -77.55
C GLU A 45 39.73 4.19 -76.43
N LEU A 46 39.80 3.39 -75.36
CA LEU A 46 38.92 3.53 -74.19
C LEU A 46 39.49 4.54 -73.20
N ARG A 47 38.99 5.77 -73.23
CA ARG A 47 39.29 6.77 -72.20
C ARG A 47 38.39 6.57 -70.97
N ASP A 48 38.96 6.75 -69.79
CA ASP A 48 38.25 6.77 -68.49
C ASP A 48 37.53 5.48 -68.04
N ILE A 49 37.78 4.32 -68.66
CA ILE A 49 37.13 3.06 -68.28
C ILE A 49 37.34 2.67 -66.81
N SER A 50 38.51 3.00 -66.24
CA SER A 50 38.81 2.81 -64.82
C SER A 50 37.90 3.66 -63.91
N SER A 51 37.64 4.91 -64.31
CA SER A 51 36.75 5.83 -63.60
C SER A 51 35.30 5.35 -63.67
N VAL A 52 34.82 5.01 -64.87
CA VAL A 52 33.46 4.48 -65.09
C VAL A 52 33.22 3.21 -64.28
N THR A 53 34.19 2.30 -64.25
CA THR A 53 34.10 1.05 -63.48
C THR A 53 33.96 1.34 -61.99
N ARG A 54 34.77 2.24 -61.43
CA ARG A 54 34.73 2.63 -60.01
C ARG A 54 33.41 3.32 -59.63
N TRP A 55 32.92 4.23 -60.45
CA TRP A 55 31.66 4.91 -60.20
C TRP A 55 30.45 3.98 -60.31
N GLY A 56 30.47 3.00 -61.24
CA GLY A 56 29.43 1.97 -61.31
C GLY A 56 29.40 1.07 -60.08
N ILE A 57 30.57 0.66 -59.57
CA ILE A 57 30.68 -0.10 -58.32
C ILE A 57 30.15 0.74 -57.13
N ALA A 58 30.56 2.02 -57.05
CA ALA A 58 30.10 2.93 -56.00
C ALA A 58 28.57 3.15 -56.05
N ALA A 59 27.99 3.26 -57.25
CA ALA A 59 26.54 3.39 -57.43
C ALA A 59 25.78 2.14 -56.94
N ILE A 60 26.28 0.94 -57.22
CA ILE A 60 25.69 -0.32 -56.72
C ILE A 60 25.71 -0.37 -55.20
N PHE A 61 26.87 -0.09 -54.57
CA PHE A 61 26.96 -0.07 -53.11
C PHE A 61 26.07 1.03 -52.49
N GLY A 62 26.00 2.21 -53.10
CA GLY A 62 25.14 3.31 -52.66
C GLY A 62 23.66 2.95 -52.69
N ALA A 63 23.19 2.34 -53.79
CA ALA A 63 21.80 1.91 -53.93
C ALA A 63 21.42 0.80 -52.92
N VAL A 64 22.33 -0.17 -52.71
CA VAL A 64 22.12 -1.24 -51.72
C VAL A 64 22.11 -0.68 -50.30
N LEU A 65 22.99 0.27 -49.98
CA LEU A 65 23.03 0.91 -48.66
C LEU A 65 21.73 1.68 -48.39
N LEU A 66 21.24 2.48 -49.35
CA LEU A 66 20.00 3.24 -49.21
C LEU A 66 18.78 2.33 -49.01
N THR A 67 18.66 1.27 -49.81
CA THR A 67 17.55 0.31 -49.71
C THR A 67 17.59 -0.50 -48.40
N TYR A 68 18.77 -0.90 -47.94
CA TYR A 68 18.93 -1.55 -46.64
C TYR A 68 18.55 -0.60 -45.49
N SER A 69 19.00 0.66 -45.56
CA SER A 69 18.73 1.67 -44.54
C SER A 69 17.25 2.03 -44.46
N GLY A 70 16.58 2.20 -45.60
CA GLY A 70 15.14 2.43 -45.67
C GLY A 70 14.32 1.26 -45.12
N HIS A 71 14.69 0.01 -45.44
CA HIS A 71 14.02 -1.17 -44.91
C HIS A 71 14.24 -1.32 -43.39
N TRP A 72 15.44 -1.03 -42.90
CA TRP A 72 15.71 -1.04 -41.47
C TRP A 72 14.90 0.02 -40.72
N TRP A 73 14.88 1.26 -41.22
CA TRP A 73 14.08 2.35 -40.65
C TRP A 73 12.59 2.03 -40.64
N GLY A 74 12.05 1.53 -41.77
CA GLY A 74 10.65 1.13 -41.85
C GLY A 74 10.27 0.04 -40.83
N LYS A 75 11.14 -0.94 -40.59
CA LYS A 75 10.95 -1.95 -39.55
C LYS A 75 11.00 -1.38 -38.14
N ALA A 76 11.90 -0.44 -37.88
CA ALA A 76 12.00 0.21 -36.58
C ALA A 76 10.72 1.01 -36.26
N VAL A 77 10.23 1.81 -37.20
CA VAL A 77 8.99 2.60 -37.05
C VAL A 77 7.77 1.69 -36.90
N ALA A 78 7.67 0.61 -37.69
CA ALA A 78 6.57 -0.33 -37.56
C ALA A 78 6.56 -1.04 -36.19
N HIS A 79 7.76 -1.35 -35.66
CA HIS A 79 7.89 -1.96 -34.34
C HIS A 79 7.50 -1.00 -33.22
N GLU A 80 7.96 0.24 -33.26
CA GLU A 80 7.59 1.28 -32.29
C GLU A 80 6.07 1.52 -32.26
N LYS A 81 5.44 1.56 -33.44
CA LYS A 81 3.97 1.64 -33.54
C LYS A 81 3.28 0.42 -32.94
N ALA A 82 3.80 -0.79 -33.20
CA ALA A 82 3.25 -2.02 -32.64
C ALA A 82 3.42 -2.07 -31.11
N GLU A 83 4.56 -1.64 -30.57
CA GLU A 83 4.79 -1.53 -29.13
C GLU A 83 3.87 -0.48 -28.49
N LEU A 84 3.68 0.67 -29.14
CA LEU A 84 2.75 1.70 -28.67
C LEU A 84 1.31 1.20 -28.65
N VAL A 85 0.88 0.46 -29.67
CA VAL A 85 -0.45 -0.17 -29.72
C VAL A 85 -0.58 -1.25 -28.65
N ALA A 86 0.42 -2.11 -28.46
CA ALA A 86 0.42 -3.13 -27.41
C ALA A 86 0.39 -2.50 -26.01
N TYR A 87 1.16 -1.43 -25.81
CA TYR A 87 1.17 -0.65 -24.57
C TYR A 87 -0.20 -0.03 -24.30
N LYS A 88 -0.79 0.67 -25.29
CA LYS A 88 -2.13 1.26 -25.16
C LYS A 88 -3.20 0.21 -24.92
N SER A 89 -3.12 -0.95 -25.57
CA SER A 89 -4.03 -2.08 -25.34
C SER A 89 -3.90 -2.60 -23.91
N LYS A 90 -2.69 -2.77 -23.40
CA LYS A 90 -2.44 -3.22 -22.03
C LYS A 90 -2.95 -2.21 -21.00
N VAL A 91 -2.75 -0.92 -21.24
CA VAL A 91 -3.30 0.15 -20.39
C VAL A 91 -4.83 0.15 -20.44
N ALA A 92 -5.44 0.00 -21.62
CA ALA A 92 -6.90 -0.07 -21.76
C ALA A 92 -7.49 -1.31 -21.08
N GLU A 93 -6.81 -2.45 -21.16
CA GLU A 93 -7.18 -3.70 -20.47
C GLU A 93 -7.09 -3.53 -18.95
N GLN A 94 -6.01 -2.93 -18.43
CA GLN A 94 -5.88 -2.60 -17.01
C GLN A 94 -6.96 -1.61 -16.52
N VAL A 95 -7.27 -0.57 -17.32
CA VAL A 95 -8.34 0.39 -17.00
C VAL A 95 -9.71 -0.30 -17.02
N SER A 96 -9.95 -1.18 -18.00
CA SER A 96 -11.19 -1.94 -18.11
C SER A 96 -11.35 -2.94 -16.96
N GLU A 97 -10.28 -3.65 -16.57
CA GLU A 97 -10.26 -4.52 -15.40
C GLU A 97 -10.51 -3.71 -14.12
N GLN A 98 -9.86 -2.55 -13.93
CA GLN A 98 -10.12 -1.66 -12.80
C GLN A 98 -11.57 -1.16 -12.79
N GLN A 99 -12.15 -0.80 -13.93
CA GLN A 99 -13.55 -0.38 -14.06
C GLN A 99 -14.52 -1.54 -13.81
N ALA A 100 -14.21 -2.75 -14.27
CA ALA A 100 -15.00 -3.96 -14.02
C ALA A 100 -14.93 -4.39 -12.56
N THR A 101 -13.77 -4.20 -11.91
CA THR A 101 -13.57 -4.45 -10.48
C THR A 101 -14.29 -3.40 -9.64
N GLN A 102 -14.31 -2.13 -10.07
CA GLN A 102 -15.17 -1.09 -9.48
C GLN A 102 -16.67 -1.38 -9.60
N LYS A 103 -17.09 -2.05 -10.67
CA LYS A 103 -18.47 -2.52 -10.82
C LYS A 103 -18.78 -3.76 -9.99
N ARG A 104 -17.78 -4.50 -9.47
CA ARG A 104 -17.98 -5.62 -8.54
C ARG A 104 -18.10 -5.09 -7.11
N ASN A 105 -19.34 -4.85 -6.70
CA ASN A 105 -19.84 -4.37 -5.41
C ASN A 105 -19.15 -4.92 -4.14
N TYR A 106 -17.95 -4.44 -3.80
CA TYR A 106 -17.50 -4.34 -2.41
C TYR A 106 -17.28 -2.87 -2.13
N SER A 107 -18.22 -2.23 -1.42
CA SER A 107 -18.02 -0.87 -0.94
C SER A 107 -16.94 -0.79 0.13
N LEU A 108 -16.73 -1.89 0.88
CA LEU A 108 -15.70 -2.08 1.89
C LEU A 108 -15.28 -3.57 1.96
N GLU A 109 -13.98 -3.80 2.08
CA GLU A 109 -13.34 -5.11 2.23
C GLU A 109 -12.76 -5.21 3.64
N ILE A 110 -12.83 -6.40 4.26
CA ILE A 110 -12.11 -6.68 5.50
C ILE A 110 -10.70 -7.12 5.16
N ARG A 111 -9.71 -6.30 5.49
CA ARG A 111 -8.29 -6.55 5.18
C ARG A 111 -7.56 -7.26 6.32
N GLY A 112 -7.96 -7.00 7.56
CA GLY A 112 -7.35 -7.61 8.73
C GLY A 112 -8.32 -7.70 9.90
N VAL A 113 -8.22 -8.80 10.65
CA VAL A 113 -9.08 -9.11 11.78
C VAL A 113 -8.23 -9.51 12.98
N GLY A 114 -8.31 -8.71 14.02
CA GLY A 114 -7.73 -8.94 15.33
C GLY A 114 -8.80 -9.44 16.30
N ILE A 115 -8.69 -10.64 16.85
CA ILE A 115 -9.60 -11.12 17.91
C ILE A 115 -8.79 -11.81 18.99
N ALA A 116 -8.98 -11.36 20.22
CA ALA A 116 -8.46 -11.97 21.43
C ALA A 116 -9.54 -11.94 22.51
N VAL A 117 -9.81 -13.08 23.15
CA VAL A 117 -10.75 -13.19 24.26
C VAL A 117 -10.13 -14.07 25.33
N ASN A 118 -9.83 -13.47 26.48
CA ASN A 118 -8.98 -14.03 27.52
C ASN A 118 -7.70 -14.62 26.91
N ASP A 119 -7.27 -15.83 27.30
CA ASP A 119 -6.04 -16.46 26.80
C ASP A 119 -6.12 -17.01 25.37
N TRP A 120 -7.31 -16.97 24.73
CA TRP A 120 -7.48 -17.47 23.37
C TRP A 120 -7.42 -16.34 22.34
N HIS A 121 -6.60 -16.56 21.31
CA HIS A 121 -6.31 -15.62 20.24
C HIS A 121 -6.63 -16.22 18.87
N GLN A 122 -7.22 -15.43 17.97
CA GLN A 122 -7.33 -15.78 16.54
C GLN A 122 -7.92 -17.19 16.30
N SER A 123 -7.20 -18.05 15.58
CA SER A 123 -7.61 -19.42 15.25
C SER A 123 -7.85 -20.31 16.46
N SER A 124 -7.24 -20.02 17.61
CA SER A 124 -7.47 -20.81 18.82
C SER A 124 -8.88 -20.66 19.37
N ILE A 125 -9.49 -19.48 19.23
CA ILE A 125 -10.89 -19.25 19.60
C ILE A 125 -11.79 -20.18 18.78
N TRP A 126 -11.60 -20.19 17.46
CA TRP A 126 -12.36 -21.05 16.54
C TRP A 126 -12.16 -22.54 16.81
N ARG A 127 -10.93 -22.95 17.16
CA ARG A 127 -10.62 -24.32 17.54
C ARG A 127 -11.39 -24.74 18.80
N GLU A 128 -11.42 -23.90 19.83
CA GLU A 128 -12.15 -24.23 21.06
C GLU A 128 -13.68 -24.20 20.85
N ILE A 129 -14.20 -23.31 19.99
CA ILE A 129 -15.62 -23.33 19.57
C ILE A 129 -15.95 -24.67 18.89
N ALA A 130 -15.15 -25.08 17.91
CA ALA A 130 -15.34 -26.33 17.19
C ALA A 130 -15.24 -27.55 18.12
N LYS A 131 -14.27 -27.55 19.05
CA LYS A 131 -14.09 -28.62 20.05
C LYS A 131 -15.26 -28.69 21.03
N LYS A 132 -15.78 -27.53 21.47
CA LYS A 132 -16.93 -27.47 22.38
C LYS A 132 -18.20 -28.00 21.71
N ASN A 133 -18.34 -27.78 20.40
CA ASN A 133 -19.43 -28.27 19.56
C ASN A 133 -20.83 -28.06 20.20
N SER A 134 -21.04 -26.88 20.79
CA SER A 134 -22.28 -26.55 21.47
C SER A 134 -22.54 -25.05 21.40
N ASN A 135 -23.72 -24.69 20.89
CA ASN A 135 -24.14 -23.29 20.78
C ASN A 135 -24.60 -22.68 22.11
N PHE A 136 -24.78 -23.50 23.15
CA PHE A 136 -25.35 -23.10 24.44
C PHE A 136 -24.34 -23.12 25.59
N ALA A 137 -23.09 -23.48 25.32
CA ALA A 137 -22.08 -23.63 26.35
C ALA A 137 -20.83 -22.81 26.04
N SER A 138 -20.29 -22.15 27.07
CA SER A 138 -19.04 -21.40 26.93
C SER A 138 -17.87 -22.33 26.60
N ILE A 139 -16.96 -21.82 25.76
CA ILE A 139 -15.64 -22.43 25.53
C ILE A 139 -14.69 -22.18 26.71
N TYR A 140 -15.03 -21.25 27.61
CA TYR A 140 -14.27 -20.90 28.80
C TYR A 140 -14.74 -21.69 30.02
N SER A 141 -13.79 -22.01 30.91
CA SER A 141 -14.05 -22.78 32.12
C SER A 141 -14.84 -21.99 33.16
N SER A 142 -15.65 -22.67 33.98
CA SER A 142 -16.27 -22.08 35.17
C SER A 142 -15.43 -22.27 36.44
N SER A 143 -14.25 -22.87 36.35
CA SER A 143 -13.35 -23.10 37.47
C SER A 143 -12.31 -21.98 37.55
N PRO A 144 -12.18 -21.27 38.70
CA PRO A 144 -11.12 -20.28 38.89
C PRO A 144 -9.72 -20.83 38.61
N LYS A 145 -9.47 -22.10 38.92
CA LYS A 145 -8.14 -22.74 38.79
C LYS A 145 -7.60 -22.76 37.35
N ASP A 146 -8.47 -22.55 36.36
CA ASP A 146 -8.12 -22.57 34.95
C ASP A 146 -7.77 -21.18 34.39
N TYR A 147 -7.70 -20.16 35.27
CA TYR A 147 -7.40 -18.77 34.91
C TYR A 147 -6.10 -18.29 35.53
N ASP A 148 -5.66 -17.09 35.11
CA ASP A 148 -4.51 -16.39 35.66
C ASP A 148 -4.49 -16.35 37.20
N SER A 149 -3.32 -16.66 37.78
CA SER A 149 -3.14 -16.87 39.22
C SER A 149 -3.28 -15.59 40.07
N GLY A 150 -3.27 -14.41 39.44
CA GLY A 150 -3.38 -13.13 40.13
C GLY A 150 -3.60 -11.95 39.19
N LEU A 151 -3.75 -10.75 39.78
CA LEU A 151 -4.08 -9.52 39.05
C LEU A 151 -3.00 -9.14 38.03
N SER A 152 -1.73 -9.25 38.39
CA SER A 152 -0.63 -8.90 37.47
C SER A 152 -0.62 -9.77 36.22
N SER A 153 -0.89 -11.07 36.34
CA SER A 153 -1.02 -11.97 35.19
C SER A 153 -2.21 -11.57 34.31
N ARG A 154 -3.35 -11.21 34.91
CA ARG A 154 -4.53 -10.72 34.18
C ARG A 154 -4.25 -9.41 33.43
N GLU A 155 -3.45 -8.52 34.00
CA GLU A 155 -2.99 -7.30 33.32
C GLU A 155 -2.07 -7.60 32.14
N ILE A 156 -1.20 -8.60 32.28
CA ILE A 156 -0.36 -9.10 31.18
C ILE A 156 -1.24 -9.69 30.06
N THR A 157 -2.25 -10.49 30.41
CA THR A 157 -3.21 -11.06 29.45
C THR A 157 -3.96 -9.96 28.70
N ARG A 158 -4.48 -8.93 29.39
CA ARG A 158 -5.06 -7.74 28.74
C ARG A 158 -4.09 -7.10 27.74
N ASP A 159 -2.82 -6.93 28.12
CA ASP A 159 -1.81 -6.29 27.29
C ASP A 159 -1.45 -7.14 26.07
N ILE A 160 -1.38 -8.47 26.22
CA ILE A 160 -1.21 -9.42 25.12
C ILE A 160 -2.42 -9.37 24.18
N ASN A 161 -3.65 -9.33 24.71
CA ASN A 161 -4.86 -9.28 23.90
C ASN A 161 -4.90 -8.01 23.05
N MET A 162 -4.49 -6.88 23.63
CA MET A 162 -4.37 -5.62 22.91
C MET A 162 -3.32 -5.70 21.79
N ARG A 163 -2.15 -6.30 22.07
CA ARG A 163 -1.12 -6.58 21.05
C ARG A 163 -1.68 -7.42 19.92
N VAL A 164 -2.31 -8.56 20.23
CA VAL A 164 -2.86 -9.51 19.24
C VAL A 164 -3.93 -8.85 18.38
N ALA A 165 -4.85 -8.09 19.00
CA ALA A 165 -5.89 -7.39 18.28
C ALA A 165 -5.32 -6.41 17.25
N PHE A 166 -4.34 -5.58 17.63
CA PHE A 166 -3.74 -4.62 16.71
C PHE A 166 -2.81 -5.28 15.68
N GLN A 167 -1.99 -6.26 16.09
CA GLN A 167 -1.04 -6.92 15.19
C GLN A 167 -1.73 -7.62 14.02
N HIS A 168 -2.84 -8.32 14.29
CA HIS A 168 -3.56 -9.06 13.25
C HIS A 168 -4.62 -8.24 12.49
N SER A 169 -5.09 -7.12 13.06
CA SER A 169 -5.99 -6.22 12.33
C SER A 169 -5.24 -5.25 11.44
N ALA A 170 -4.25 -4.54 12.00
CA ALA A 170 -3.64 -3.40 11.34
C ALA A 170 -2.22 -3.67 10.81
N GLY A 171 -1.70 -4.89 10.98
CA GLY A 171 -0.40 -5.29 10.40
C GLY A 171 -0.33 -5.17 8.87
N GLU A 172 -1.47 -5.31 8.19
CA GLU A 172 -1.61 -5.17 6.73
C GLU A 172 -2.03 -3.76 6.28
N SER A 173 -1.98 -2.79 7.18
CA SER A 173 -2.34 -1.40 6.85
C SER A 173 -1.26 -0.73 6.00
N VAL A 174 -1.66 0.27 5.21
CA VAL A 174 -0.69 1.05 4.43
C VAL A 174 0.27 1.77 5.38
N ALA A 175 1.56 1.44 5.28
CA ALA A 175 2.63 2.08 6.02
C ALA A 175 2.74 3.57 5.65
N TYR A 176 3.10 4.40 6.64
CA TYR A 176 3.30 5.85 6.44
C TYR A 176 2.11 6.57 5.81
N TRP A 177 0.91 6.08 6.09
CA TRP A 177 -0.32 6.76 5.73
C TRP A 177 -1.16 6.91 7.00
N PRO A 178 -1.53 8.13 7.42
CA PRO A 178 -2.33 8.35 8.62
C PRO A 178 -3.75 7.78 8.52
N ILE A 179 -4.02 6.69 9.25
CA ILE A 179 -5.23 5.89 9.19
C ILE A 179 -6.30 6.41 10.16
N PRO A 180 -7.48 6.87 9.68
CA PRO A 180 -8.61 7.18 10.53
C PRO A 180 -9.00 5.96 11.38
N THR A 181 -9.02 6.13 12.69
CA THR A 181 -9.22 5.04 13.65
C THR A 181 -10.36 5.35 14.62
N PHE A 182 -11.27 4.40 14.75
CA PHE A 182 -12.45 4.41 15.60
C PHE A 182 -12.19 3.54 16.83
N ALA A 183 -12.39 4.07 18.02
CA ALA A 183 -12.04 3.36 19.26
C ALA A 183 -13.26 3.13 20.17
N LEU A 184 -13.44 1.88 20.59
CA LEU A 184 -14.44 1.47 21.56
C LEU A 184 -13.75 1.09 22.87
N GLY A 185 -14.21 1.69 23.96
CA GLY A 185 -13.79 1.36 25.32
C GLY A 185 -14.99 0.89 26.15
N PRO A 186 -14.73 0.37 27.37
CA PRO A 186 -15.80 0.00 28.27
C PRO A 186 -16.70 1.20 28.63
N PRO A 187 -17.91 0.95 29.14
CA PRO A 187 -18.75 2.00 29.72
C PRO A 187 -17.99 2.82 30.77
N ASN A 188 -18.21 4.14 30.75
CA ASN A 188 -17.58 5.09 31.67
C ASN A 188 -18.64 5.76 32.57
N PRO A 189 -19.28 5.02 33.49
CA PRO A 189 -20.42 5.52 34.27
C PRO A 189 -20.05 6.60 35.30
N TYR A 190 -18.76 6.84 35.52
CA TYR A 190 -18.26 7.85 36.44
C TYR A 190 -17.50 8.97 35.73
N GLU A 191 -17.72 9.11 34.42
CA GLU A 191 -17.21 10.22 33.59
C GLU A 191 -15.71 10.50 33.82
N LYS A 192 -14.92 9.42 33.88
CA LYS A 192 -13.47 9.55 33.92
C LYS A 192 -12.98 10.34 32.71
N PRO A 193 -11.91 11.13 32.85
CA PRO A 193 -11.35 11.92 31.75
C PRO A 193 -10.72 11.03 30.65
N TYR A 194 -10.55 9.72 30.89
CA TYR A 194 -10.00 8.79 29.91
C TYR A 194 -10.96 8.56 28.75
N ARG A 195 -10.49 8.88 27.55
CA ARG A 195 -11.17 8.58 26.30
C ARG A 195 -10.88 7.15 25.82
N ALA A 196 -11.83 6.54 25.12
CA ALA A 196 -11.63 5.22 24.50
C ALA A 196 -10.52 5.28 23.44
N ALA A 197 -10.32 6.43 22.81
CA ALA A 197 -9.23 6.72 21.88
C ALA A 197 -7.83 6.42 22.42
N GLY A 198 -7.61 6.41 23.74
CA GLY A 198 -6.32 6.01 24.34
C GLY A 198 -5.90 4.56 23.99
N LEU A 199 -6.85 3.72 23.57
CA LEU A 199 -6.59 2.40 23.00
C LEU A 199 -5.69 2.47 21.75
N ILE A 200 -5.84 3.50 20.90
CA ILE A 200 -5.19 3.58 19.60
C ILE A 200 -3.67 3.53 19.74
N ASN A 201 -3.10 4.47 20.51
CA ASN A 201 -1.66 4.53 20.73
C ASN A 201 -1.16 3.35 21.58
N SER A 202 -1.93 2.93 22.59
CA SER A 202 -1.60 1.76 23.41
C SER A 202 -1.48 0.49 22.56
N GLY A 203 -2.43 0.26 21.68
CA GLY A 203 -2.48 -0.89 20.78
C GLY A 203 -1.39 -0.85 19.73
N ARG A 204 -1.17 0.30 19.09
CA ARG A 204 -0.06 0.52 18.16
C ARG A 204 1.28 0.13 18.78
N ASN A 205 1.58 0.63 19.97
CA ASN A 205 2.86 0.40 20.65
C ASN A 205 3.03 -1.06 21.06
N LYS A 206 2.00 -1.68 21.65
CA LYS A 206 2.04 -3.09 22.07
C LYS A 206 2.14 -4.06 20.88
N ALA A 207 1.53 -3.72 19.75
CA ALA A 207 1.62 -4.47 18.51
C ALA A 207 2.89 -4.20 17.69
N THR A 208 3.78 -3.33 18.17
CA THR A 208 5.02 -2.96 17.47
C THR A 208 4.77 -2.48 16.03
N LEU A 209 3.64 -1.78 15.81
CA LEU A 209 3.27 -1.24 14.50
C LEU A 209 4.03 0.06 14.23
N GLY A 210 5.35 -0.10 14.11
CA GLY A 210 6.33 0.98 14.09
C GLY A 210 6.09 2.01 13.00
N VAL A 211 5.52 1.63 11.86
CA VAL A 211 5.32 2.49 10.69
C VAL A 211 3.86 2.80 10.39
N ALA A 212 2.94 2.20 11.16
CA ALA A 212 1.53 2.53 11.08
C ALA A 212 1.28 3.85 11.83
N GLN A 213 0.59 4.76 11.16
CA GLN A 213 0.16 6.05 11.68
C GLN A 213 -1.35 5.97 11.87
N PHE A 214 -1.86 6.24 13.07
CA PHE A 214 -3.28 6.15 13.39
C PHE A 214 -3.79 7.48 13.91
N LEU A 215 -4.90 7.95 13.36
CA LEU A 215 -5.55 9.18 13.76
C LEU A 215 -6.81 8.86 14.56
N TRP A 216 -7.08 9.61 15.61
CA TRP A 216 -8.35 9.54 16.31
C TRP A 216 -9.46 10.13 15.44
N GLN A 217 -10.30 9.27 14.87
CA GLN A 217 -11.44 9.65 14.05
C GLN A 217 -12.70 9.82 14.90
N ASP A 218 -12.96 8.85 15.78
CA ASP A 218 -14.07 8.88 16.71
C ASP A 218 -13.81 7.88 17.86
N ASP A 219 -14.46 8.08 19.00
CA ASP A 219 -14.39 7.13 20.10
C ASP A 219 -15.63 7.13 20.99
N GLU A 220 -15.94 5.96 21.57
CA GLU A 220 -17.12 5.79 22.42
C GLU A 220 -16.84 4.82 23.57
N SER A 221 -17.34 5.17 24.76
CA SER A 221 -17.33 4.32 25.96
C SER A 221 -18.70 3.67 26.14
N THR A 222 -18.86 2.44 25.68
CA THR A 222 -20.17 1.78 25.56
C THR A 222 -20.03 0.27 25.71
N SER A 223 -21.16 -0.41 25.93
CA SER A 223 -21.23 -1.89 25.91
C SER A 223 -21.68 -2.43 24.55
N GLN A 224 -21.99 -1.54 23.59
CA GLN A 224 -22.58 -1.88 22.30
C GLN A 224 -21.76 -1.26 21.16
N ALA A 225 -21.35 -2.05 20.18
CA ALA A 225 -20.52 -1.58 19.07
C ALA A 225 -21.31 -1.04 17.87
N GLN A 226 -22.62 -1.30 17.81
CA GLN A 226 -23.49 -1.09 16.65
C GLN A 226 -23.45 0.37 16.18
N ALA A 227 -23.61 1.33 17.09
CA ALA A 227 -23.59 2.75 16.77
C ALA A 227 -22.23 3.19 16.19
N MET A 228 -21.11 2.68 16.71
CA MET A 228 -19.78 2.98 16.17
C MET A 228 -19.56 2.36 14.79
N ILE A 229 -20.07 1.14 14.56
CA ILE A 229 -20.03 0.50 13.24
C ILE A 229 -20.84 1.30 12.23
N GLU A 230 -22.04 1.78 12.58
CA GLU A 230 -22.84 2.67 11.73
C GLU A 230 -22.09 3.96 11.40
N ARG A 231 -21.43 4.59 12.39
CA ARG A 231 -20.60 5.79 12.16
C ARG A 231 -19.38 5.52 11.27
N LEU A 232 -18.77 4.32 11.35
CA LEU A 232 -17.72 3.89 10.42
C LEU A 232 -18.24 3.83 8.97
N TYR A 233 -19.42 3.26 8.74
CA TYR A 233 -20.04 3.25 7.41
C TYR A 233 -20.35 4.66 6.91
N HIS A 234 -21.01 5.49 7.73
CA HIS A 234 -21.29 6.88 7.39
C HIS A 234 -20.03 7.69 7.10
N PHE A 235 -18.93 7.42 7.80
CA PHE A 235 -17.65 8.02 7.51
C PHE A 235 -17.17 7.68 6.09
N PHE A 236 -17.28 6.43 5.65
CA PHE A 236 -16.89 6.05 4.30
C PHE A 236 -17.81 6.62 3.20
N ASP A 237 -19.11 6.77 3.50
CA ASP A 237 -20.09 7.40 2.62
C ASP A 237 -19.78 8.90 2.45
N GLY A 238 -19.48 9.60 3.56
CA GLY A 238 -19.12 11.01 3.55
C GLY A 238 -17.72 11.30 3.01
N ASN A 239 -16.82 10.31 3.00
CA ASN A 239 -15.44 10.47 2.59
C ASN A 239 -15.07 9.45 1.50
N PRO A 240 -15.59 9.56 0.26
CA PRO A 240 -15.50 8.53 -0.76
C PRO A 240 -14.09 8.20 -1.24
N GLN A 241 -13.10 9.06 -0.96
CA GLN A 241 -11.70 8.86 -1.35
C GLN A 241 -10.88 8.10 -0.30
N VAL A 242 -11.38 7.97 0.93
CA VAL A 242 -10.62 7.34 2.02
C VAL A 242 -10.37 5.85 1.73
N PRO A 243 -9.12 5.39 1.66
CA PRO A 243 -8.81 4.03 1.23
C PRO A 243 -8.94 3.00 2.34
N GLN A 244 -8.80 3.38 3.61
CA GLN A 244 -8.88 2.44 4.73
C GLN A 244 -9.22 3.17 6.03
N ALA A 245 -9.76 2.42 6.99
CA ALA A 245 -9.98 2.85 8.36
C ALA A 245 -9.84 1.64 9.29
N LEU A 246 -9.47 1.91 10.54
CA LEU A 246 -9.40 0.89 11.59
C LEU A 246 -10.53 1.13 12.59
N ILE A 247 -11.24 0.08 12.99
CA ILE A 247 -12.06 0.10 14.21
C ILE A 247 -11.45 -0.87 15.22
N ALA A 248 -11.27 -0.44 16.46
CA ALA A 248 -10.70 -1.25 17.52
C ALA A 248 -11.52 -1.13 18.80
N SER A 249 -11.64 -2.23 19.56
CA SER A 249 -12.33 -2.23 20.84
C SER A 249 -11.50 -2.88 21.93
N ARG A 250 -11.73 -2.44 23.16
CA ARG A 250 -11.28 -3.12 24.37
C ARG A 250 -12.36 -3.21 25.43
N ASP A 251 -12.46 -4.35 26.08
CA ASP A 251 -13.31 -4.54 27.26
C ASP A 251 -12.79 -5.69 28.14
N GLY A 252 -13.20 -5.74 29.40
CA GLY A 252 -12.78 -6.75 30.37
C GLY A 252 -12.74 -6.22 31.79
N ASP A 253 -12.71 -7.10 32.79
CA ASP A 253 -12.65 -6.71 34.20
C ASP A 253 -11.48 -5.76 34.52
N VAL A 254 -10.26 -6.09 34.07
CA VAL A 254 -9.05 -5.28 34.26
C VAL A 254 -9.17 -3.96 33.51
N THR A 255 -9.69 -4.03 32.29
CA THR A 255 -9.92 -2.85 31.45
C THR A 255 -10.98 -1.92 32.07
N ARG A 256 -12.00 -2.46 32.75
CA ARG A 256 -13.06 -1.72 33.45
C ARG A 256 -12.63 -1.17 34.80
N ASP A 257 -11.65 -1.79 35.48
CA ASP A 257 -11.19 -1.34 36.80
C ASP A 257 -10.71 0.11 36.78
N VAL A 258 -10.07 0.57 35.69
CA VAL A 258 -9.62 1.96 35.56
C VAL A 258 -10.78 2.97 35.53
N TYR A 259 -11.98 2.52 35.14
CA TYR A 259 -13.19 3.32 35.07
C TYR A 259 -14.02 3.26 36.36
N ARG A 260 -13.58 2.55 37.40
CA ARG A 260 -14.32 2.43 38.67
C ARG A 260 -14.49 3.77 39.41
N LYS A 261 -15.47 3.81 40.32
CA LYS A 261 -15.71 4.96 41.20
C LYS A 261 -14.44 5.34 41.97
N ARG A 262 -14.15 6.65 42.06
CA ARG A 262 -12.97 7.14 42.80
C ARG A 262 -13.09 6.75 44.28
N GLY A 263 -11.99 6.26 44.85
CA GLY A 263 -11.91 5.90 46.27
C GLY A 263 -12.45 4.50 46.62
N THR A 264 -12.95 3.72 45.67
CA THR A 264 -13.31 2.31 45.94
C THR A 264 -12.09 1.40 45.88
N PRO A 265 -12.14 0.20 46.47
CA PRO A 265 -11.16 -0.85 46.16
C PRO A 265 -11.15 -1.17 44.65
N GLY A 266 -9.99 -1.54 44.13
CA GLY A 266 -9.86 -2.11 42.79
C GLY A 266 -10.02 -3.63 42.81
N LEU A 267 -9.71 -4.26 41.68
CA LEU A 267 -9.64 -5.72 41.56
C LEU A 267 -8.71 -6.33 42.62
N GLN A 268 -9.15 -7.45 43.19
CA GLN A 268 -8.36 -8.21 44.15
C GLN A 268 -7.29 -9.03 43.44
N ASN A 269 -6.13 -9.18 44.07
CA ASN A 269 -5.10 -10.09 43.60
C ASN A 269 -5.49 -11.54 43.92
N ALA A 270 -6.31 -12.11 43.05
CA ALA A 270 -6.83 -13.46 43.21
C ALA A 270 -7.04 -14.13 41.85
N GLN A 271 -6.92 -15.45 41.86
CA GLN A 271 -7.32 -16.30 40.77
C GLN A 271 -8.86 -16.43 40.76
N VAL A 272 -9.49 -15.88 39.73
CA VAL A 272 -10.96 -15.77 39.63
C VAL A 272 -11.44 -16.08 38.21
N VAL A 273 -12.68 -16.56 38.09
CA VAL A 273 -13.37 -16.54 36.79
C VAL A 273 -13.72 -15.08 36.48
N PRO A 274 -13.30 -14.52 35.33
CA PRO A 274 -13.66 -13.16 34.96
C PRO A 274 -15.18 -12.97 34.91
N THR A 275 -15.67 -11.84 35.42
CA THR A 275 -17.09 -11.47 35.21
C THR A 275 -17.29 -11.04 33.76
N ILE A 276 -16.31 -10.29 33.24
CA ILE A 276 -16.20 -9.90 31.83
C ILE A 276 -14.80 -10.29 31.37
N PHE A 277 -14.73 -11.20 30.41
CA PHE A 277 -13.47 -11.63 29.81
C PHE A 277 -12.75 -10.46 29.14
N GLU A 278 -11.42 -10.41 29.27
CA GLU A 278 -10.59 -9.47 28.52
C GLU A 278 -10.77 -9.74 27.02
N SER A 279 -11.54 -8.90 26.34
CA SER A 279 -11.96 -9.06 24.96
C SER A 279 -11.53 -7.85 24.14
N MET A 280 -10.66 -8.11 23.18
CA MET A 280 -10.04 -7.09 22.35
C MET A 280 -10.25 -7.46 20.89
N THR A 281 -10.67 -6.47 20.09
CA THR A 281 -10.79 -6.67 18.65
C THR A 281 -10.24 -5.49 17.87
N GLY A 282 -9.82 -5.78 16.65
CA GLY A 282 -9.50 -4.79 15.65
C GLY A 282 -10.02 -5.26 14.30
N LEU A 283 -10.48 -4.33 13.48
CA LEU A 283 -10.94 -4.61 12.13
C LEU A 283 -10.43 -3.51 11.20
N LEU A 284 -9.50 -3.87 10.33
CA LEU A 284 -9.05 -3.00 9.26
C LEU A 284 -9.97 -3.20 8.07
N VAL A 285 -10.68 -2.15 7.68
CA VAL A 285 -11.54 -2.13 6.50
C VAL A 285 -10.92 -1.26 5.41
N THR A 286 -10.99 -1.73 4.17
CA THR A 286 -10.31 -1.11 3.03
C THR A 286 -11.22 -0.98 1.82
N ARG A 287 -10.85 -0.07 0.93
CA ARG A 287 -11.34 0.02 -0.43
C ARG A 287 -10.12 -0.13 -1.33
N SER A 288 -9.82 -1.36 -1.76
CA SER A 288 -8.58 -1.65 -2.49
C SER A 288 -8.44 -0.80 -3.75
N ASP A 289 -9.55 -0.53 -4.43
CA ASP A 289 -9.58 0.34 -5.61
C ASP A 289 -9.21 1.81 -5.28
N ARG A 290 -9.48 2.28 -4.06
CA ARG A 290 -9.05 3.60 -3.56
C ARG A 290 -7.58 3.61 -3.19
N VAL A 291 -7.03 2.51 -2.65
CA VAL A 291 -5.58 2.38 -2.44
C VAL A 291 -4.86 2.50 -3.78
N ASP A 292 -5.31 1.76 -4.79
CA ASP A 292 -4.68 1.77 -6.12
C ASP A 292 -4.85 3.10 -6.86
N ARG A 293 -5.95 3.83 -6.60
CA ARG A 293 -6.24 5.11 -7.25
C ARG A 293 -5.59 6.31 -6.56
N TYR A 294 -5.57 6.33 -5.23
CA TYR A 294 -5.24 7.53 -4.45
C TYR A 294 -3.97 7.39 -3.60
N ILE A 295 -3.45 6.18 -3.40
CA ILE A 295 -2.20 5.97 -2.67
C ILE A 295 -1.09 5.50 -3.61
N ARG A 296 -1.29 4.35 -4.28
CA ARG A 296 -0.23 3.68 -5.05
C ARG A 296 0.48 4.57 -6.09
N PRO A 297 -0.20 5.49 -6.81
CA PRO A 297 0.46 6.37 -7.78
C PRO A 297 1.47 7.35 -7.14
N TYR A 298 1.32 7.62 -5.85
CA TYR A 298 2.16 8.55 -5.09
C TYR A 298 3.20 7.81 -4.23
N ALA A 299 3.33 6.49 -4.37
CA ALA A 299 4.37 5.74 -3.67
C ALA A 299 5.76 6.21 -4.11
N VAL A 300 6.61 6.56 -3.14
CA VAL A 300 7.99 6.96 -3.39
C VAL A 300 8.90 5.74 -3.51
N ASN A 301 9.89 5.80 -4.40
CA ASN A 301 10.93 4.78 -4.52
C ASN A 301 12.17 5.20 -3.71
N GLU A 302 11.96 5.41 -2.42
CA GLU A 302 13.00 5.75 -1.44
C GLU A 302 13.30 4.52 -0.59
N ALA A 303 14.53 4.39 -0.12
CA ALA A 303 14.84 3.38 0.89
C ALA A 303 14.05 3.70 2.16
N GLU A 304 13.51 2.67 2.82
CA GLU A 304 12.78 2.87 4.07
C GLU A 304 13.74 3.27 5.20
N ASP A 305 13.85 4.58 5.43
CA ASP A 305 14.54 5.17 6.57
C ASP A 305 13.73 6.37 7.07
N ASN A 306 12.87 6.12 8.06
CA ASN A 306 12.04 7.16 8.65
C ASN A 306 12.80 8.12 9.57
N GLN A 307 14.10 7.88 9.81
CA GLN A 307 14.97 8.77 10.57
C GLN A 307 15.67 9.80 9.66
N ASP A 308 15.79 9.53 8.36
CA ASP A 308 16.36 10.49 7.41
C ASP A 308 15.36 11.58 7.01
N LYS A 309 15.43 12.71 7.72
CA LYS A 309 14.59 13.90 7.50
C LYS A 309 14.86 14.64 6.19
N ASN A 310 15.81 14.18 5.37
CA ASN A 310 16.03 14.75 4.03
C ASN A 310 15.10 14.13 2.98
N THR A 311 14.58 12.92 3.24
CA THR A 311 13.62 12.22 2.37
C THR A 311 12.19 12.71 2.61
N ASP A 312 11.30 12.56 1.63
CA ASP A 312 9.90 12.94 1.82
C ASP A 312 9.21 12.03 2.86
N LEU A 313 9.59 10.74 2.90
CA LEU A 313 9.12 9.80 3.92
C LEU A 313 9.53 10.21 5.34
N GLY A 314 10.81 10.53 5.56
CA GLY A 314 11.32 10.95 6.86
C GLY A 314 10.77 12.31 7.31
N LYS A 315 10.51 13.24 6.37
CA LYS A 315 9.78 14.50 6.67
C LYS A 315 8.36 14.23 7.13
N LEU A 316 7.61 13.39 6.42
CA LEU A 316 6.25 12.98 6.82
C LEU A 316 6.26 12.34 8.20
N TRP A 317 7.19 11.41 8.45
CA TRP A 317 7.32 10.73 9.73
C TRP A 317 7.61 11.70 10.88
N ALA A 318 8.62 12.55 10.72
CA ALA A 318 8.99 13.54 11.73
C ALA A 318 7.85 14.55 11.97
N PHE A 319 7.18 15.01 10.90
CA PHE A 319 6.07 15.93 11.00
C PHE A 319 4.87 15.30 11.72
N TYR A 320 4.54 14.04 11.41
CA TYR A 320 3.45 13.32 12.08
C TYR A 320 3.63 13.30 13.60
N TRP A 321 4.80 12.90 14.10
CA TRP A 321 5.04 12.80 15.55
C TRP A 321 5.18 14.15 16.24
N ASP A 322 5.76 15.14 15.55
CA ASP A 322 5.78 16.52 16.04
C ASP A 322 4.36 17.07 16.22
N ARG A 323 3.46 16.82 15.26
CA ARG A 323 2.05 17.22 15.35
C ARG A 323 1.26 16.41 16.38
N ASP A 324 1.53 15.11 16.52
CA ASP A 324 0.90 14.27 17.54
C ASP A 324 1.23 14.75 18.96
N ASN A 325 2.49 15.15 19.20
CA ASN A 325 2.91 15.76 20.46
C ASN A 325 2.23 17.14 20.67
N ALA A 326 2.27 18.02 19.67
CA ALA A 326 1.66 19.35 19.75
C ALA A 326 0.14 19.31 19.93
N PHE A 327 -0.51 18.24 19.48
CA PHE A 327 -1.94 18.04 19.65
C PHE A 327 -2.36 17.95 21.11
N ILE A 328 -1.52 17.40 21.99
CA ILE A 328 -1.84 17.25 23.43
C ILE A 328 -2.17 18.62 24.03
N ASP A 329 -1.24 19.57 23.91
CA ASP A 329 -1.42 20.93 24.42
C ASP A 329 -2.58 21.64 23.71
N TRP A 330 -2.68 21.49 22.39
CA TRP A 330 -3.77 22.10 21.62
C TRP A 330 -5.15 21.62 22.11
N TYR A 331 -5.32 20.31 22.32
CA TYR A 331 -6.56 19.70 22.78
C TYR A 331 -6.89 20.12 24.21
N GLU A 332 -5.93 19.99 25.14
CA GLU A 332 -6.17 20.30 26.55
C GLU A 332 -6.46 21.78 26.78
N ASN A 333 -5.80 22.68 26.03
CA ASN A 333 -6.11 24.11 26.09
C ASN A 333 -7.51 24.41 25.54
N ALA A 334 -7.92 23.75 24.44
CA ALA A 334 -9.26 23.90 23.88
C ALA A 334 -10.35 23.38 24.85
N GLU A 335 -10.12 22.27 25.54
CA GLU A 335 -11.05 21.72 26.53
C GLU A 335 -11.10 22.57 27.81
N LYS A 336 -9.95 23.09 28.29
CA LYS A 336 -9.90 24.08 29.38
C LYS A 336 -10.72 25.32 29.05
N ALA A 337 -10.62 25.82 27.82
CA ALA A 337 -11.41 26.97 27.36
C ALA A 337 -12.93 26.69 27.34
N LYS A 338 -13.35 25.42 27.22
CA LYS A 338 -14.75 25.00 27.36
C LYS A 338 -15.18 24.77 28.82
N GLY A 339 -14.28 24.96 29.78
CA GLY A 339 -14.55 24.79 31.22
C GLY A 339 -14.24 23.40 31.76
N VAL A 340 -13.59 22.52 31.00
CA VAL A 340 -13.12 21.22 31.53
C VAL A 340 -11.94 21.48 32.46
N LYS A 341 -12.07 21.07 33.73
CA LYS A 341 -11.08 21.38 34.78
C LYS A 341 -9.73 20.69 34.55
N ASP A 342 -9.77 19.38 34.30
CA ASP A 342 -8.59 18.52 34.16
C ASP A 342 -8.73 17.68 32.88
N PRO A 343 -8.65 18.30 31.68
CA PRO A 343 -8.77 17.54 30.44
C PRO A 343 -7.57 16.63 30.26
N LEU A 344 -7.81 15.50 29.60
CA LEU A 344 -6.78 14.55 29.23
C LEU A 344 -6.87 14.28 27.73
N ALA A 345 -5.77 14.50 27.03
CA ALA A 345 -5.72 14.20 25.60
C ALA A 345 -5.98 12.70 25.32
N PRO A 346 -6.62 12.36 24.18
CA PRO A 346 -6.97 10.98 23.80
C PRO A 346 -5.78 10.07 23.45
N GLY A 347 -4.54 10.52 23.64
CA GLY A 347 -3.32 9.73 23.43
C GLY A 347 -2.81 9.68 21.99
N THR A 348 -3.56 10.19 21.01
CA THR A 348 -3.09 10.48 19.64
C THR A 348 -3.94 11.60 19.02
N MET A 349 -3.42 12.27 18.00
CA MET A 349 -4.09 13.39 17.34
C MET A 349 -5.34 13.01 16.57
N SER A 350 -6.29 13.93 16.50
CA SER A 350 -7.51 13.73 15.75
C SER A 350 -7.30 13.82 14.24
N THR A 351 -8.14 13.13 13.47
CA THR A 351 -8.13 13.22 12.01
C THR A 351 -8.32 14.67 11.53
N ALA A 352 -9.25 15.40 12.14
CA ALA A 352 -9.50 16.81 11.79
C ALA A 352 -8.29 17.69 12.07
N TYR A 353 -7.60 17.48 13.21
CA TYR A 353 -6.38 18.20 13.51
C TYR A 353 -5.30 17.91 12.47
N TRP A 354 -5.01 16.64 12.19
CA TRP A 354 -4.02 16.25 11.18
C TRP A 354 -4.29 16.90 9.81
N GLN A 355 -5.53 16.85 9.33
CA GLN A 355 -5.92 17.45 8.06
C GLN A 355 -5.65 18.97 8.02
N SER A 356 -5.88 19.67 9.14
CA SER A 356 -5.58 21.12 9.24
C SER A 356 -4.07 21.44 9.16
N GLN A 357 -3.20 20.46 9.44
CA GLN A 357 -1.75 20.63 9.44
C GLN A 357 -1.11 20.33 8.07
N LEU A 358 -1.81 19.62 7.17
CA LEU A 358 -1.28 19.21 5.85
C LEU A 358 -0.75 20.36 4.98
N PRO A 359 -1.36 21.56 4.92
CA PRO A 359 -0.82 22.68 4.15
C PRO A 359 0.60 23.10 4.57
N THR A 360 0.98 22.85 5.82
CA THR A 360 2.34 23.09 6.30
C THR A 360 3.30 22.01 5.80
N LEU A 361 2.88 20.74 5.84
CA LEU A 361 3.67 19.61 5.34
C LEU A 361 3.92 19.71 3.83
N TRP A 362 2.91 20.07 3.04
CA TRP A 362 3.03 20.17 1.57
C TRP A 362 4.07 21.19 1.09
N LYS A 363 4.48 22.12 1.95
CA LYS A 363 5.56 23.08 1.66
C LYS A 363 6.95 22.47 1.80
N THR A 364 7.08 21.32 2.48
CA THR A 364 8.38 20.68 2.80
C THR A 364 8.67 19.45 1.94
N ILE A 365 7.64 18.82 1.39
CA ILE A 365 7.75 17.61 0.54
C ILE A 365 7.73 17.95 -0.95
N SER A 366 8.39 17.12 -1.74
CA SER A 366 8.51 17.26 -3.19
C SER A 366 7.42 16.51 -3.97
N ASN A 367 6.96 15.39 -3.43
CA ASN A 367 5.86 14.58 -3.95
C ASN A 367 4.51 15.09 -3.40
N ARG A 368 3.71 15.76 -4.23
CA ARG A 368 2.47 16.46 -3.84
C ARG A 368 1.20 15.77 -4.32
#